data_AF-A0A0R0DJH4-F1
#
_entry.id   AF-A0A0R0DJH4-F1
#
_cell.length_a   1.000
_cell.length_b   1.000
_cell.length_c   1.000
_cell.angle_alpha   90.00
_cell.angle_beta   90.00
_cell.angle_gamma   90.00
#
_symmetry.space_group_name_H-M   'P 1'
#
loop_
_entity.id
_entity.type
_entity.pdbx_description
1 polymer ?
#
loop_
_entity_poly.entity_id
_entity_poly.type
_entity_poly.pdbx_seq_one_letter_code
_entity_poly.pdbx_strand_id
1 'polypeptide(L)'
;MSGRGVVSLLIWLSCVPGMFVHSTMGTTLFGMQLAELAWPPSWQSLWLLCAVLASLAAWPMLGVLTLRWLENRPLHWRWPLVGTLMATCWMLPRGWIFALFVAPGVLFAAYLCAWHVLGWRRAERSSAAPPRAEPERPADGL
;
A
#
# COMPACT_ATOMS: atom_id res chain seq x y z
N MET A 1 3.99 11.00 21.28
CA MET A 1 3.85 10.36 19.96
C MET A 1 4.41 8.95 20.03
N SER A 2 3.69 7.94 19.54
CA SER A 2 4.22 6.56 19.43
C SER A 2 5.35 6.53 18.39
N GLY A 3 6.40 5.72 18.60
CA GLY A 3 7.56 5.64 17.68
C GLY A 3 7.17 5.32 16.24
N ARG A 4 6.09 4.55 16.03
CA ARG A 4 5.53 4.26 14.69
C ARG A 4 4.94 5.49 14.01
N GLY A 5 4.36 6.40 14.79
CA GLY A 5 3.82 7.66 14.29
C GLY A 5 4.92 8.60 13.77
N VAL A 6 6.05 8.67 14.47
CA VAL A 6 7.21 9.47 14.04
C VAL A 6 7.81 8.91 12.75
N VAL A 7 8.01 7.60 12.67
CA VAL A 7 8.51 6.93 11.46
C VAL A 7 7.58 7.14 10.28
N SER A 8 6.26 6.96 10.49
CA SER A 8 5.24 7.25 9.48
C SER A 8 5.36 8.69 8.98
N LEU A 9 5.43 9.66 9.89
CA LEU A 9 5.47 11.08 9.54
C LEU A 9 6.72 11.44 8.73
N LEU A 10 7.89 10.93 9.10
CA LEU A 10 9.13 11.12 8.35
C LEU A 10 9.07 10.55 6.93
N ILE A 11 8.44 9.37 6.77
CA ILE A 11 8.28 8.73 5.46
C ILE A 11 7.27 9.49 4.61
N TRP A 12 6.16 9.94 5.19
CA TRP A 12 5.19 10.77 4.46
C TRP A 12 5.82 12.08 4.01
N LEU A 13 6.61 12.75 4.87
CA LEU A 13 7.35 13.96 4.52
C LEU A 13 8.35 13.73 3.37
N SER A 14 9.09 12.62 3.37
CA SER A 14 10.00 12.29 2.27
C SER A 14 9.26 11.97 0.96
N CYS A 15 8.01 11.50 1.05
CA CYS A 15 7.16 11.21 -0.10
C CYS A 15 6.41 12.44 -0.65
N VAL A 16 6.34 13.58 0.07
CA VAL A 16 5.62 14.79 -0.37
C VAL A 16 6.04 15.27 -1.77
N PRO A 17 7.34 15.39 -2.09
CA PRO A 17 7.75 15.79 -3.44
C PRO A 17 7.28 14.80 -4.51
N GLY A 18 7.34 13.50 -4.20
CA GLY A 18 6.83 12.44 -5.07
C GLY A 18 5.33 12.57 -5.31
N MET A 19 4.53 12.76 -4.27
CA MET A 19 3.07 12.98 -4.37
C MET A 19 2.73 14.19 -5.22
N PHE A 20 3.46 15.30 -5.04
CA PHE A 20 3.24 16.52 -5.79
C PHE A 20 3.51 16.31 -7.29
N VAL A 21 4.63 15.68 -7.64
CA VAL A 21 4.97 15.38 -9.03
C VAL A 21 3.96 14.44 -9.67
N HIS A 22 3.54 13.37 -8.98
CA HIS A 22 2.54 12.44 -9.51
C HIS A 22 1.15 13.08 -9.66
N SER A 23 0.77 13.95 -8.75
CA SER A 23 -0.52 14.65 -8.81
C SER A 23 -0.54 15.69 -9.92
N THR A 24 0.53 16.47 -10.09
CA THR A 24 0.64 17.48 -11.15
C THR A 24 0.79 16.84 -12.53
N MET A 25 1.66 15.86 -12.69
CA MET A 25 1.82 15.12 -13.94
C MET A 25 0.57 14.29 -14.25
N GLY A 26 -0.06 13.69 -13.25
CA GLY A 26 -1.30 12.94 -13.41
C GLY A 26 -2.48 13.80 -13.82
N THR A 27 -2.68 14.96 -13.19
CA THR A 27 -3.79 15.88 -13.55
C THR A 27 -3.59 16.53 -14.91
N THR A 28 -2.35 16.92 -15.26
CA THR A 28 -2.05 17.46 -16.60
C THR A 28 -2.27 16.42 -17.69
N LEU A 29 -1.77 15.19 -17.53
CA LEU A 29 -2.01 14.11 -18.48
C LEU A 29 -3.49 13.74 -18.55
N PHE A 30 -4.19 13.69 -17.42
CA PHE A 30 -5.63 13.41 -17.38
C PHE A 30 -6.44 14.51 -18.10
N GLY A 31 -6.09 15.78 -17.90
CA GLY A 31 -6.71 16.91 -18.59
C GLY A 31 -6.47 16.90 -20.10
N MET A 32 -5.24 16.57 -20.53
CA MET A 32 -4.92 16.38 -21.95
C MET A 32 -5.73 15.22 -22.55
N GLN A 33 -5.86 14.10 -21.83
CA GLN A 33 -6.65 12.96 -22.29
C GLN A 33 -8.15 13.26 -22.35
N LEU A 34 -8.69 14.04 -21.40
CA LEU A 34 -10.08 14.50 -21.44
C LEU A 34 -10.34 15.47 -22.61
N ALA A 35 -9.36 16.31 -22.95
CA ALA A 35 -9.44 17.19 -24.13
C ALA A 35 -9.37 16.41 -25.45
N GLU A 36 -8.57 15.34 -25.50
CA GLU A 36 -8.44 14.42 -26.65
C GLU A 36 -9.61 13.43 -26.78
N LEU A 37 -10.37 13.18 -25.72
CA LEU A 37 -11.54 12.28 -25.72
C LEU A 37 -12.66 12.74 -26.68
N ALA A 38 -12.53 13.94 -27.27
CA ALA A 38 -13.39 14.45 -28.34
C ALA A 38 -13.25 13.69 -29.68
N TRP A 39 -12.27 12.77 -29.82
CA TRP A 39 -12.05 11.91 -31.00
C TRP A 39 -11.61 10.49 -30.52
N PRO A 40 -11.80 9.40 -31.29
CA PRO A 40 -11.58 8.04 -30.77
C PRO A 40 -10.20 7.87 -30.10
N PRO A 41 -10.15 7.46 -28.83
CA PRO A 41 -8.90 7.36 -28.09
C PRO A 41 -8.04 6.24 -28.66
N SER A 42 -6.76 6.55 -28.89
CA SER A 42 -5.78 5.53 -29.26
C SER A 42 -5.59 4.51 -28.12
N TRP A 43 -5.20 3.28 -28.45
CA TRP A 43 -4.88 2.25 -27.44
C TRP A 43 -3.78 2.70 -26.46
N GLN A 44 -2.86 3.55 -26.94
CA GLN A 44 -1.77 4.11 -26.17
C GLN A 44 -2.26 5.15 -25.15
N SER A 45 -3.22 5.98 -25.55
CA SER A 45 -3.94 6.93 -24.70
C SER A 45 -4.66 6.24 -23.54
N LEU A 46 -5.36 5.14 -23.83
CA LEU A 46 -6.03 4.31 -22.81
C LEU A 46 -5.04 3.70 -21.81
N TRP A 47 -3.92 3.18 -22.29
CA TRP A 47 -2.86 2.63 -21.43
C TRP A 47 -2.25 3.70 -20.50
N LEU A 48 -1.99 4.89 -21.03
CA LEU A 48 -1.46 6.01 -20.24
C LEU A 48 -2.47 6.48 -19.20
N LEU A 49 -3.76 6.56 -19.56
CA LEU A 49 -4.83 6.92 -18.64
C LEU A 49 -4.93 5.91 -17.48
N CYS A 50 -4.94 4.60 -17.79
CA CYS A 50 -4.94 3.54 -16.79
C CYS A 50 -3.72 3.63 -15.88
N ALA A 51 -2.54 3.89 -16.43
CA ALA A 51 -1.32 4.04 -15.65
C ALA A 51 -1.37 5.26 -14.71
N VAL A 52 -1.88 6.40 -15.18
CA VAL A 52 -2.05 7.62 -14.37
C VAL A 52 -3.03 7.40 -13.23
N LEU A 53 -4.21 6.85 -13.53
CA LEU A 53 -5.21 6.50 -12.51
C LEU A 53 -4.65 5.52 -11.49
N ALA A 54 -3.86 4.55 -11.98
CA ALA A 54 -3.21 3.57 -11.13
C ALA A 54 -2.19 4.21 -10.16
N SER A 55 -1.41 5.16 -10.66
CA SER A 55 -0.44 5.90 -9.85
C SER A 55 -1.13 6.76 -8.78
N LEU A 56 -2.20 7.45 -9.14
CA LEU A 56 -2.99 8.26 -8.21
C LEU A 56 -3.64 7.37 -7.12
N ALA A 57 -4.10 6.17 -7.49
CA ALA A 57 -4.71 5.22 -6.56
C ALA A 57 -3.69 4.55 -5.61
N ALA A 58 -2.40 4.52 -5.94
CA ALA A 58 -1.37 3.91 -5.10
C ALA A 58 -1.16 4.67 -3.77
N TRP A 59 -1.30 5.99 -3.77
CA TRP A 59 -1.14 6.85 -2.58
C TRP A 59 -2.19 6.64 -1.48
N PRO A 60 -3.51 6.70 -1.77
CA PRO A 60 -4.52 6.39 -0.75
C PRO A 60 -4.40 4.96 -0.26
N MET A 61 -3.99 4.02 -1.13
CA MET A 61 -3.75 2.64 -0.75
C MET A 61 -2.60 2.51 0.26
N LEU A 62 -1.49 3.22 0.04
CA LEU A 62 -0.38 3.33 1.00
C LEU A 62 -0.85 3.96 2.32
N GLY A 63 -1.74 4.96 2.25
CA GLY A 63 -2.41 5.57 3.39
C GLY A 63 -3.16 4.55 4.24
N VAL A 64 -4.00 3.71 3.62
CA VAL A 64 -4.77 2.68 4.31
C VAL A 64 -3.86 1.66 5.00
N LEU A 65 -2.82 1.19 4.31
CA LEU A 65 -1.84 0.26 4.88
C LEU A 65 -1.12 0.89 6.07
N THR A 66 -0.72 2.16 5.95
CA THR A 66 -0.02 2.87 7.02
C THR A 66 -0.94 3.09 8.23
N LEU A 67 -2.20 3.48 8.01
CA LEU A 67 -3.18 3.68 9.08
C LEU A 67 -3.43 2.39 9.86
N ARG A 68 -3.59 1.28 9.14
CA ARG A 68 -3.84 -0.04 9.73
C ARG A 68 -2.63 -0.59 10.45
N TRP A 69 -1.44 -0.29 9.95
CA TRP A 69 -0.20 -0.52 10.66
C TRP A 69 -0.13 0.30 11.96
N LEU A 70 -0.53 1.57 11.95
CA LEU A 70 -0.61 2.41 13.17
C LEU A 70 -1.63 1.88 14.17
N GLU A 71 -2.80 1.41 13.71
CA GLU A 71 -3.84 0.73 14.52
C GLU A 71 -3.42 -0.66 15.00
N ASN A 72 -2.26 -1.15 14.56
CA ASN A 72 -1.73 -2.48 14.86
C ASN A 72 -2.67 -3.63 14.43
N ARG A 73 -3.48 -3.41 13.39
CA ARG A 73 -4.43 -4.41 12.85
C ARG A 73 -3.90 -4.99 11.52
N PRO A 74 -3.78 -6.33 11.40
CA PRO A 74 -3.40 -6.95 10.13
C PRO A 74 -4.53 -6.85 9.10
N LEU A 75 -4.19 -6.53 7.85
CA LEU A 75 -5.12 -6.51 6.72
C LEU A 75 -5.08 -7.85 5.98
N HIS A 76 -6.13 -8.13 5.23
CA HIS A 76 -6.21 -9.36 4.42
C HIS A 76 -5.14 -9.33 3.32
N TRP A 77 -4.48 -10.46 3.07
CA TRP A 77 -3.30 -10.57 2.20
C TRP A 77 -3.45 -10.00 0.77
N ARG A 78 -4.69 -9.93 0.24
CA ARG A 78 -4.99 -9.43 -1.11
C ARG A 78 -4.73 -7.93 -1.26
N TRP A 79 -5.02 -7.15 -0.23
CA TRP A 79 -4.92 -5.69 -0.29
C TRP A 79 -3.45 -5.19 -0.35
N PRO A 80 -2.53 -5.68 0.49
CA PRO A 80 -1.12 -5.34 0.38
C PRO A 80 -0.51 -5.70 -0.97
N LEU A 81 -0.89 -6.84 -1.54
CA LEU A 81 -0.43 -7.28 -2.86
C LEU A 81 -0.88 -6.35 -3.98
N VAL A 82 -2.16 -5.96 -3.99
CA VAL A 82 -2.68 -4.97 -4.94
C VAL A 82 -1.92 -3.64 -4.81
N GLY A 83 -1.72 -3.14 -3.59
CA GLY A 83 -0.98 -1.90 -3.37
C GLY A 83 0.48 -1.96 -3.86
N THR A 84 1.14 -3.10 -3.67
CA THR A 84 2.52 -3.30 -4.12
C THR A 84 2.58 -3.41 -5.65
N LEU A 85 1.66 -4.15 -6.28
CA LEU A 85 1.60 -4.28 -7.74
C LEU A 85 1.34 -2.93 -8.42
N MET A 86 0.43 -2.12 -7.87
CA MET A 86 0.19 -0.76 -8.38
C MET A 86 1.43 0.14 -8.25
N ALA A 87 2.13 0.08 -7.11
CA ALA A 87 3.35 0.84 -6.90
C ALA A 87 4.50 0.40 -7.83
N THR A 88 4.60 -0.89 -8.13
CA THR A 88 5.68 -1.45 -8.96
C THR A 88 5.45 -1.25 -10.46
N CYS A 89 4.19 -1.33 -10.92
CA CYS A 89 3.83 -1.07 -12.32
C CYS A 89 4.24 0.33 -12.80
N TRP A 90 4.43 1.28 -11.88
CA TRP A 90 4.87 2.63 -12.19
C TRP A 90 6.40 2.80 -12.31
N MET A 91 7.21 1.87 -11.82
CA MET A 91 8.68 1.96 -11.91
C MET A 91 9.23 1.67 -13.32
N LEU A 92 8.41 1.16 -14.25
CA LEU A 92 8.88 0.69 -15.55
C LEU A 92 9.24 1.79 -16.58
N PRO A 93 8.61 2.99 -16.61
CA PRO A 93 8.91 3.94 -17.68
C PRO A 93 9.18 5.37 -17.18
N ARG A 94 10.37 5.65 -16.63
CA ARG A 94 11.14 6.92 -16.78
C ARG A 94 12.02 7.26 -15.57
N GLY A 95 13.34 7.17 -15.78
CA GLY A 95 14.34 8.05 -15.15
C GLY A 95 14.70 7.77 -13.69
N TRP A 96 16.01 7.73 -13.43
CA TRP A 96 16.60 7.58 -12.09
C TRP A 96 16.14 8.64 -11.08
N ILE A 97 15.78 9.84 -11.55
CA ILE A 97 15.32 10.95 -10.71
C ILE A 97 13.96 10.62 -10.06
N PHE A 98 13.04 10.02 -10.82
CA PHE A 98 11.74 9.60 -10.28
C PHE A 98 11.90 8.45 -9.29
N ALA A 99 12.87 7.55 -9.53
CA ALA A 99 13.18 6.48 -8.59
C ALA A 99 13.64 7.01 -7.22
N LEU A 100 14.39 8.11 -7.15
CA LEU A 100 14.83 8.69 -5.87
C LEU A 100 13.67 9.22 -5.02
N PHE A 101 12.64 9.79 -5.64
CA PHE A 101 11.47 10.32 -4.92
C PHE A 101 10.42 9.25 -4.61
N VAL A 102 10.37 8.18 -5.39
CA VAL A 102 9.39 7.09 -5.25
C VAL A 102 9.92 5.93 -4.40
N ALA A 103 11.23 5.68 -4.40
CA ALA A 103 11.86 4.59 -3.67
C ALA A 103 11.53 4.56 -2.17
N PRO A 104 11.50 5.69 -1.42
CA PRO A 104 11.12 5.66 -0.01
C PRO A 104 9.70 5.12 0.19
N GLY A 105 8.77 5.55 -0.67
CA GLY A 105 7.38 5.09 -0.67
C GLY A 105 7.25 3.62 -1.05
N VAL A 106 7.98 3.16 -2.06
CA VAL A 106 7.97 1.75 -2.50
C VAL A 106 8.58 0.83 -1.44
N LEU A 107 9.71 1.20 -0.85
CA LEU A 107 10.34 0.43 0.22
C LEU A 107 9.42 0.35 1.44
N PHE A 108 8.77 1.46 1.79
CA PHE A 108 7.81 1.47 2.88
C PHE A 108 6.56 0.63 2.57
N ALA A 109 6.03 0.72 1.35
CA ALA A 109 4.92 -0.11 0.89
C ALA A 109 5.27 -1.61 0.97
N ALA A 110 6.45 -1.99 0.50
CA ALA A 110 6.94 -3.37 0.57
C ALA A 110 7.10 -3.84 2.02
N TYR A 111 7.64 -2.99 2.90
CA TYR A 111 7.74 -3.27 4.33
C TYR A 111 6.36 -3.49 4.97
N LEU A 112 5.41 -2.58 4.74
CA LEU A 112 4.04 -2.71 5.24
C LEU A 112 3.36 -3.96 4.69
N CYS A 113 3.63 -4.31 3.43
CA CYS A 113 3.10 -5.49 2.78
C CYS A 113 3.60 -6.77 3.46
N ALA A 114 4.92 -6.89 3.67
CA ALA A 114 5.50 -7.99 4.41
C ALA A 114 4.96 -8.06 5.85
N TRP A 115 4.84 -6.91 6.52
CA TRP A 115 4.33 -6.83 7.89
C TRP A 115 2.88 -7.34 7.98
N HIS A 116 2.00 -6.93 7.07
CA HIS A 116 0.60 -7.37 7.05
C HIS A 116 0.47 -8.85 6.72
N VAL A 117 1.25 -9.38 5.78
CA VAL A 117 1.26 -10.82 5.45
C VAL A 117 1.74 -11.65 6.65
N LEU A 118 2.80 -11.21 7.33
CA LEU A 118 3.31 -11.88 8.54
C LEU A 118 2.35 -11.74 9.73
N GLY A 119 1.65 -10.61 9.85
CA GLY A 119 0.62 -10.39 10.86
C GLY A 119 -0.59 -11.29 10.65
N TRP A 120 -1.05 -11.43 9.40
CA TRP A 120 -2.13 -12.33 9.01
C TRP A 120 -1.78 -13.79 9.34
N ARG A 121 -0.60 -14.27 8.93
CA ARG A 121 -0.12 -15.63 9.25
C ARG A 121 0.03 -15.89 10.76
N ARG A 122 0.28 -14.86 11.56
CA ARG A 122 0.31 -14.97 13.02
C ARG A 122 -1.11 -15.10 13.59
N ALA A 123 -2.05 -14.30 13.10
CA ALA A 123 -3.44 -14.37 13.49
C ALA A 123 -4.06 -15.76 13.17
N GLU A 124 -3.83 -16.28 11.97
CA GLU A 124 -4.30 -17.62 11.58
C GLU A 124 -3.74 -18.73 12.48
N ARG A 125 -2.44 -18.65 12.82
CA ARG A 125 -1.81 -19.63 13.73
C ARG A 125 -2.37 -19.57 15.15
N SER A 126 -2.67 -18.38 15.66
CA SER A 126 -3.29 -18.23 16.99
C SER A 126 -4.72 -18.78 17.02
N SER A 127 -5.47 -18.64 15.93
CA SER A 127 -6.83 -19.21 15.83
C SER A 127 -6.86 -20.72 15.61
N ALA A 128 -5.80 -21.29 15.02
CA ALA A 128 -5.67 -22.73 14.81
C ALA A 128 -5.02 -23.48 15.99
N ALA A 129 -4.56 -22.78 17.02
CA ALA A 129 -4.03 -23.41 18.22
C ALA A 129 -5.18 -24.12 18.96
N PRO A 130 -5.06 -25.43 19.26
CA PRO A 130 -6.10 -26.16 19.98
C PRO A 130 -6.36 -25.47 21.34
N PRO A 131 -7.61 -25.45 21.82
CA PRO A 131 -7.90 -24.94 23.16
C PRO A 131 -6.99 -25.68 24.14
N ARG A 132 -6.21 -24.93 24.92
CA ARG A 132 -5.37 -25.52 25.97
C ARG A 132 -6.27 -26.45 26.77
N ALA A 133 -5.92 -27.74 26.81
CA ALA A 133 -6.61 -28.71 27.65
C ALA A 133 -6.74 -28.08 29.04
N GLU A 134 -7.97 -27.82 29.46
CA GLU A 134 -8.27 -27.37 30.80
C GLU A 134 -7.64 -28.40 31.73
N PRO A 135 -6.75 -27.99 32.66
CA PRO A 135 -6.17 -28.95 33.58
C PRO A 135 -7.32 -29.60 34.33
N GLU A 136 -7.46 -30.92 34.19
CA GLU A 136 -8.46 -31.73 34.90
C GLU A 136 -8.46 -31.30 36.36
N ARG A 137 -9.55 -30.64 36.77
CA ARG A 137 -9.75 -30.27 38.17
C ARG A 137 -9.82 -31.58 38.95
N PRO A 138 -8.98 -31.80 39.98
CA PRO A 138 -9.08 -33.01 40.77
C PRO A 138 -10.50 -33.10 41.31
N ALA A 139 -11.18 -34.20 41.02
CA ALA A 139 -12.45 -34.51 41.65
C ALA A 139 -12.15 -34.76 43.13
N ASP A 140 -12.32 -33.71 43.94
CA ASP A 140 -12.23 -33.82 45.39
C ASP A 140 -13.27 -34.86 45.84
N GLY A 141 -12.74 -35.96 46.37
CA GLY A 141 -13.49 -37.14 46.79
C GLY A 141 -14.44 -36.84 47.94
N LEU A 142 -15.65 -37.39 47.80
CA LEU A 142 -16.62 -37.64 48.88
C LEU A 142 -16.11 -38.72 49.83
#